data_AF-A0AA37D207-F1
#
_entry.id   AF-A0AA37D207-F1
#
_cell.length_a   1.000
_cell.length_b   1.000
_cell.length_c   1.000
_cell.angle_alpha   90.00
_cell.angle_beta   90.00
_cell.angle_gamma   90.00
#
_symmetry.space_group_name_H-M   'P 1'
#
loop_
_entity.id
_entity.type
_entity.pdbx_description
1 polymer ?
#
loop_
_entity_poly.entity_id
_entity_poly.type
_entity_poly.pdbx_seq_one_letter_code
_entity_poly.pdbx_strand_id
1 'polypeptide(L)'
;MEEYPIIDLSHLLPAAQGLARLPADERIHRLRADRWIGYPRAVEALNRLETLYAWPNKQRMPNLLLVGPTNNGKSMIVEKFRRTHPARADADQEHIPVLVVQMPSEPSVIRFYVALLAAMGAPLRPRPRLPEMEQLALALLRKVGVRMLVIDELHNVLAGNSVNRREFLNLLRFLGNELRIPLVGVGTRDAYLAIRSDD
;
A
#
# COMPACT_ATOMS: atom_id res chain seq x y z
N MET A 1 30.40 -25.43 -33.43
CA MET A 1 30.42 -24.19 -32.62
C MET A 1 29.42 -23.27 -33.27
N GLU A 2 28.22 -23.14 -32.71
CA GLU A 2 27.27 -22.13 -33.19
C GLU A 2 27.79 -20.77 -32.73
N GLU A 3 28.35 -20.01 -33.67
CA GLU A 3 28.67 -18.60 -33.48
C GLU A 3 27.35 -17.86 -33.32
N TYR A 4 26.95 -17.60 -32.06
CA TYR A 4 25.90 -16.63 -31.80
C TYR A 4 26.37 -15.28 -32.37
N PRO A 5 25.58 -14.64 -33.26
CA PRO A 5 25.96 -13.36 -33.83
C PRO A 5 26.27 -12.37 -32.71
N ILE A 6 27.31 -11.56 -32.90
CA ILE A 6 27.66 -10.49 -31.96
C ILE A 6 26.43 -9.59 -31.82
N ILE A 7 25.77 -9.68 -30.66
CA ILE A 7 24.57 -8.90 -30.40
C ILE A 7 25.02 -7.46 -30.16
N ASP A 8 24.73 -6.55 -31.11
CA ASP A 8 24.88 -5.12 -30.89
C ASP A 8 23.82 -4.64 -29.90
N LEU A 9 24.28 -4.20 -28.73
CA LEU A 9 23.44 -3.73 -27.62
C LEU A 9 23.60 -2.22 -27.39
N SER A 10 24.27 -1.48 -28.28
CA SER A 10 24.53 -0.05 -28.14
C SER A 10 23.25 0.80 -28.04
N HIS A 11 22.15 0.31 -28.63
CA HIS A 11 20.82 0.92 -28.57
C HIS A 11 20.12 0.77 -27.20
N LEU A 12 20.65 -0.07 -26.31
CA LEU A 12 20.13 -0.25 -24.95
C LEU A 12 20.85 0.65 -23.95
N LEU A 13 20.14 1.03 -22.88
CA LEU A 13 20.75 1.68 -21.73
C LEU A 13 21.89 0.81 -21.14
N PRO A 14 22.98 1.41 -20.61
CA PRO A 14 24.12 0.65 -20.08
C PRO A 14 23.72 -0.43 -19.07
N ALA A 15 22.78 -0.12 -18.18
CA ALA A 15 22.26 -1.08 -17.19
C ALA A 15 21.53 -2.27 -17.85
N ALA A 16 20.89 -2.08 -19.00
CA ALA A 16 20.19 -3.14 -19.73
C ALA A 16 21.14 -4.00 -20.58
N GLN A 17 22.27 -3.44 -21.04
CA GLN A 17 23.28 -4.18 -21.79
C GLN A 17 23.87 -5.34 -20.99
N GLY A 18 24.21 -5.09 -19.71
CA GLY A 18 24.71 -6.14 -18.81
C GLY A 18 23.69 -7.26 -18.62
N LEU A 19 22.40 -6.92 -18.52
CA LEU A 19 21.31 -7.91 -18.38
C LEU A 19 21.10 -8.72 -19.66
N ALA A 20 21.21 -8.09 -20.83
CA ALA A 20 21.03 -8.76 -22.11
C ALA A 20 22.12 -9.81 -22.41
N ARG A 21 23.29 -9.67 -21.77
CA ARG A 21 24.42 -10.61 -21.85
C ARG A 21 24.32 -11.80 -20.89
N LEU A 22 23.37 -11.80 -19.96
CA LEU A 22 23.18 -12.91 -19.03
C LEU A 22 22.71 -14.18 -19.78
N PRO A 23 22.95 -15.37 -19.20
CA PRO A 23 22.35 -16.62 -19.66
C PRO A 23 20.83 -16.54 -19.86
N ALA A 24 20.30 -17.36 -20.76
CA ALA A 24 18.89 -17.27 -21.19
C ALA A 24 17.90 -17.47 -20.03
N ASP A 25 18.18 -18.41 -19.13
CA ASP A 25 17.43 -18.69 -17.91
C ASP A 25 17.41 -17.50 -16.94
N GLU A 26 18.56 -16.86 -16.69
CA GLU A 26 18.64 -15.64 -15.88
C GLU A 26 17.85 -14.48 -16.51
N ARG A 27 17.95 -14.32 -17.84
CA ARG A 27 17.19 -13.31 -18.60
C ARG A 27 15.68 -13.55 -18.49
N ILE A 28 15.23 -14.78 -18.67
CA ILE A 28 13.81 -15.17 -18.56
C ILE A 28 13.31 -14.91 -17.15
N HIS A 29 14.08 -15.30 -16.13
CA HIS A 29 13.73 -15.04 -14.74
C HIS A 29 13.57 -13.53 -14.48
N ARG A 30 14.51 -12.71 -14.96
CA ARG A 30 14.43 -11.25 -14.81
C ARG A 30 13.35 -10.58 -15.64
N LEU A 31 12.92 -11.17 -16.75
CA LEU A 31 11.78 -10.68 -17.54
C LEU A 31 10.46 -10.92 -16.82
N ARG A 32 10.36 -12.04 -16.08
CA ARG A 32 9.17 -12.41 -15.29
C ARG A 32 9.09 -11.71 -13.93
N ALA A 33 10.17 -11.09 -13.47
CA ALA A 33 10.18 -10.34 -12.23
C ALA A 33 9.44 -9.00 -12.35
N ASP A 34 8.78 -8.59 -11.28
CA ASP A 34 8.07 -7.30 -11.21
C ASP A 34 9.02 -6.13 -11.43
N ARG A 35 8.65 -5.20 -12.32
CA ARG A 35 9.41 -3.99 -12.61
C ARG A 35 8.56 -2.75 -12.47
N TRP A 36 9.15 -1.75 -11.83
CA TRP A 36 8.59 -0.41 -11.81
C TRP A 36 8.69 0.22 -13.20
N ILE A 37 7.56 0.70 -13.72
CA ILE A 37 7.48 1.48 -14.95
C ILE A 37 6.90 2.84 -14.60
N GLY A 38 7.73 3.88 -14.68
CA GLY A 38 7.36 5.26 -14.34
C GLY A 38 6.63 5.98 -15.48
N TYR A 39 5.48 5.46 -15.91
CA TYR A 39 4.64 6.16 -16.88
C TYR A 39 4.05 7.45 -16.26
N PRO A 40 3.65 8.47 -17.06
CA PRO A 40 3.33 9.81 -16.54
C PRO A 40 2.32 9.81 -15.38
N ARG A 41 1.25 9.03 -15.49
CA ARG A 41 0.22 8.89 -14.44
C ARG A 41 0.71 8.21 -13.17
N ALA A 42 1.61 7.23 -13.28
CA ALA A 42 2.21 6.59 -12.12
C ALA A 42 3.13 7.55 -11.37
N VAL A 43 3.90 8.36 -12.09
CA VAL A 43 4.74 9.42 -11.51
C VAL A 43 3.88 10.49 -10.83
N GLU A 44 2.78 10.91 -11.46
CA GLU A 44 1.84 11.85 -10.85
C GLU A 44 1.25 11.30 -9.54
N ALA A 45 0.83 10.03 -9.52
CA ALA A 45 0.30 9.38 -8.33
C ALA A 45 1.34 9.33 -7.20
N LEU A 46 2.60 8.99 -7.53
CA LEU A 46 3.71 9.04 -6.56
C LEU A 46 3.91 10.46 -6.00
N ASN A 47 3.95 11.48 -6.85
CA ASN A 47 4.14 12.86 -6.40
C ASN A 47 3.02 13.33 -5.46
N ARG A 48 1.78 12.87 -5.70
CA ARG A 48 0.66 13.13 -4.78
C ARG A 48 0.83 12.42 -3.43
N LEU A 49 1.32 11.18 -3.43
CA LEU A 49 1.65 10.45 -2.18
C LEU A 49 2.77 11.16 -1.41
N GLU A 50 3.83 11.58 -2.09
CA GLU A 50 4.95 12.33 -1.48
C GLU A 50 4.47 13.65 -0.87
N THR A 51 3.65 14.41 -1.62
CA THR A 51 3.05 15.66 -1.14
C THR A 51 2.23 15.43 0.12
N LEU A 52 1.45 14.34 0.14
CA LEU A 52 0.60 13.98 1.26
C LEU A 52 1.42 13.52 2.49
N TYR A 53 2.51 12.80 2.27
CA TYR A 53 3.41 12.34 3.33
C TYR A 53 4.19 13.49 3.98
N ALA A 54 4.60 14.49 3.20
CA ALA A 54 5.23 15.71 3.68
C ALA A 54 4.23 16.70 4.31
N TRP A 55 2.92 16.42 4.26
CA TRP A 55 1.90 17.32 4.77
C TRP A 55 2.03 17.51 6.29
N PRO A 56 1.99 18.76 6.80
CA PRO A 56 2.08 19.00 8.23
C PRO A 56 0.85 18.45 8.96
N ASN A 57 1.05 17.95 10.18
CA ASN A 57 -0.03 17.41 10.98
C ASN A 57 -1.12 18.46 11.24
N LYS A 58 -2.36 18.13 10.90
CA LYS A 58 -3.57 18.92 11.14
C LYS A 58 -4.58 18.07 11.91
N GLN A 59 -5.51 18.73 12.58
CA GLN A 59 -6.62 18.05 13.27
C GLN A 59 -7.44 17.19 12.29
N ARG A 60 -7.58 17.64 11.04
CA ARG A 60 -8.19 16.88 9.95
C ARG A 60 -7.18 16.72 8.82
N MET A 61 -6.60 15.53 8.71
CA MET A 61 -5.65 15.24 7.65
C MET A 61 -6.37 15.10 6.30
N PRO A 62 -5.76 15.59 5.20
CA PRO A 62 -6.21 15.21 3.87
C PRO A 62 -6.00 13.71 3.67
N ASN A 63 -6.94 13.08 2.96
CA ASN A 63 -6.89 11.67 2.58
C ASN A 63 -6.89 11.58 1.04
N LEU A 64 -6.37 10.47 0.50
CA LEU A 64 -6.26 10.26 -0.95
C LEU A 64 -6.90 8.93 -1.34
N LEU A 65 -7.59 8.90 -2.48
CA LEU A 65 -8.05 7.66 -3.10
C LEU A 65 -7.41 7.50 -4.48
N LEU A 66 -6.57 6.48 -4.64
CA LEU A 66 -6.01 6.10 -5.93
C LEU A 66 -6.96 5.16 -6.65
N VAL A 67 -7.57 5.66 -7.72
CA VAL A 67 -8.60 4.97 -8.49
C VAL A 67 -8.06 4.53 -9.84
N GLY A 68 -8.30 3.27 -10.18
CA GLY A 68 -8.03 2.76 -11.51
C GLY A 68 -8.54 1.33 -11.71
N PRO A 69 -8.69 0.86 -12.95
CA PRO A 69 -9.02 -0.53 -13.25
C PRO A 69 -8.06 -1.52 -12.58
N THR A 70 -8.51 -2.76 -12.42
CA THR A 70 -7.65 -3.88 -12.00
C THR A 70 -6.47 -4.01 -12.96
N ASN A 71 -5.32 -4.44 -12.44
CA ASN A 71 -4.10 -4.61 -13.23
C ASN A 71 -3.52 -3.32 -13.87
N ASN A 72 -3.86 -2.14 -13.36
CA ASN A 72 -3.31 -0.85 -13.85
C ASN A 72 -2.09 -0.35 -13.05
N GLY A 73 -1.42 -1.25 -12.31
CA GLY A 73 -0.21 -0.92 -11.54
C GLY A 73 -0.44 -0.11 -10.26
N LYS A 74 -1.66 -0.08 -9.71
CA LYS A 74 -1.95 0.65 -8.45
C LYS A 74 -1.11 0.14 -7.28
N SER A 75 -1.09 -1.17 -7.06
CA SER A 75 -0.27 -1.79 -6.02
C SER A 75 1.23 -1.59 -6.29
N MET A 76 1.66 -1.52 -7.56
CA MET A 76 3.05 -1.20 -7.92
C MET A 76 3.43 0.25 -7.56
N ILE A 77 2.50 1.21 -7.68
CA ILE A 77 2.70 2.60 -7.25
C ILE A 77 2.86 2.65 -5.73
N VAL A 78 1.96 2.01 -4.98
CA VAL A 78 2.04 1.92 -3.52
C VAL A 78 3.34 1.26 -3.07
N GLU A 79 3.71 0.14 -3.69
CA GLU A 79 4.92 -0.59 -3.35
C GLU A 79 6.18 0.23 -3.66
N LYS A 80 6.21 0.93 -4.79
CA LYS A 80 7.30 1.85 -5.13
C LYS A 80 7.44 2.96 -4.09
N PHE A 81 6.33 3.55 -3.66
CA PHE A 81 6.30 4.59 -2.61
C PHE A 81 6.72 4.05 -1.23
N ARG A 82 6.28 2.83 -0.88
CA ARG A 82 6.72 2.16 0.36
C ARG A 82 8.23 1.93 0.35
N ARG A 83 8.81 1.53 -0.78
CA ARG A 83 10.27 1.31 -0.91
C ARG A 83 11.09 2.58 -0.80
N THR A 84 10.54 3.76 -1.13
CA THR A 84 11.21 5.05 -0.90
C THR A 84 11.14 5.48 0.57
N HIS A 85 10.25 4.87 1.36
CA HIS A 85 10.08 5.09 2.80
C HIS A 85 10.29 3.77 3.57
N PRO A 86 11.50 3.19 3.54
CA PRO A 86 11.73 1.85 4.09
C PRO A 86 11.47 1.82 5.59
N ALA A 87 10.90 0.70 6.05
CA ALA A 87 10.90 0.38 7.46
C ALA A 87 12.35 0.23 7.95
N ARG A 88 12.63 0.69 9.16
CA ARG A 88 13.94 0.62 9.80
C ARG A 88 13.78 0.00 11.17
N ALA A 89 14.65 -0.95 11.51
CA ALA A 89 14.78 -1.42 12.88
C ALA A 89 15.91 -0.63 13.54
N ASP A 90 15.60 0.05 14.64
CA ASP A 90 16.59 0.58 15.57
C ASP A 90 16.74 -0.40 16.75
N ALA A 91 17.74 -0.19 17.61
CA ALA A 91 18.07 -1.09 18.72
C ALA A 91 16.87 -1.40 19.63
N ASP A 92 15.97 -0.44 19.82
CA ASP A 92 14.85 -0.54 20.76
C ASP A 92 13.46 -0.57 20.07
N GLN A 93 13.39 -0.35 18.76
CA GLN A 93 12.12 -0.08 18.08
C GLN A 93 12.14 -0.28 16.56
N GLU A 94 11.09 -0.91 16.03
CA GLU A 94 10.78 -0.85 14.61
C GLU A 94 10.10 0.47 14.25
N HIS A 95 10.54 1.10 13.17
CA HIS A 95 9.98 2.31 12.60
C HIS A 95 9.43 2.02 11.20
N ILE A 96 8.11 2.12 11.04
CA ILE A 96 7.37 1.80 9.82
C ILE A 96 6.63 3.07 9.36
N PRO A 97 7.25 3.95 8.57
CA PRO A 97 6.66 5.25 8.23
C PRO A 97 5.42 5.13 7.35
N VAL A 98 5.35 4.10 6.50
CA VAL A 98 4.23 3.83 5.58
C VAL A 98 3.76 2.40 5.81
N LEU A 99 2.60 2.25 6.42
CA LEU A 99 1.98 0.94 6.63
C LEU A 99 1.02 0.66 5.48
N VAL A 100 1.18 -0.48 4.81
CA VAL A 100 0.28 -0.92 3.72
C VAL A 100 -0.49 -2.14 4.22
N VAL A 101 -1.81 -2.08 4.15
CA VAL A 101 -2.72 -3.15 4.55
C VAL A 101 -3.62 -3.48 3.37
N GLN A 102 -3.76 -4.76 3.06
CA GLN A 102 -4.74 -5.20 2.09
C GLN A 102 -6.11 -5.32 2.76
N MET A 103 -7.13 -4.72 2.16
CA MET A 103 -8.51 -4.80 2.62
C MET A 103 -8.99 -6.26 2.53
N PRO A 104 -9.50 -6.85 3.62
CA PRO A 104 -10.07 -8.19 3.59
C PRO A 104 -11.20 -8.29 2.56
N SER A 105 -11.35 -9.47 1.95
CA SER A 105 -12.40 -9.73 0.94
C SER A 105 -13.83 -9.53 1.47
N GLU A 106 -14.01 -9.69 2.78
CA GLU A 106 -15.23 -9.38 3.50
C GLU A 106 -14.97 -8.20 4.45
N PRO A 107 -15.71 -7.08 4.33
CA PRO A 107 -15.48 -5.90 5.16
C PRO A 107 -15.94 -6.16 6.59
N SER A 108 -14.97 -6.50 7.43
CA SER A 108 -15.13 -6.75 8.86
C SER A 108 -14.08 -5.96 9.62
N VAL A 109 -14.54 -5.18 10.60
CA VAL A 109 -13.68 -4.40 11.50
C VAL A 109 -12.63 -5.30 12.18
N ILE A 110 -13.06 -6.48 12.65
CA ILE A 110 -12.16 -7.46 13.28
C ILE A 110 -11.08 -7.92 12.30
N ARG A 111 -11.47 -8.34 11.09
CA ARG A 111 -10.50 -8.81 10.08
C ARG A 111 -9.53 -7.70 9.67
N PHE A 112 -10.00 -6.46 9.61
CA PHE A 112 -9.14 -5.33 9.31
C PHE A 112 -8.12 -5.05 10.42
N TYR A 113 -8.53 -5.09 11.69
CA TYR A 113 -7.57 -4.99 12.80
C TYR A 113 -6.59 -6.15 12.84
N VAL A 114 -7.01 -7.38 12.52
CA VAL A 114 -6.09 -8.52 12.35
C VAL A 114 -5.05 -8.20 11.27
N ALA A 115 -5.48 -7.70 10.12
CA ALA A 115 -4.59 -7.35 9.02
C ALA A 115 -3.62 -6.20 9.38
N LEU A 116 -4.09 -5.18 10.10
CA LEU A 116 -3.25 -4.09 10.62
C LEU A 116 -2.17 -4.61 11.57
N LEU A 117 -2.56 -5.42 12.56
CA LEU A 117 -1.64 -5.98 13.54
C LEU A 117 -0.61 -6.89 12.86
N ALA A 118 -1.05 -7.74 11.91
CA ALA A 118 -0.15 -8.58 11.14
C ALA A 118 0.84 -7.77 10.28
N ALA A 119 0.38 -6.66 9.66
CA ALA A 119 1.24 -5.80 8.86
C ALA A 119 2.33 -5.08 9.68
N MET A 120 2.12 -4.92 11.00
CA MET A 120 3.11 -4.40 11.94
C MET A 120 3.95 -5.51 12.61
N GLY A 121 3.81 -6.78 12.19
CA GLY A 121 4.52 -7.91 12.80
C GLY A 121 4.05 -8.26 14.22
N ALA A 122 2.88 -7.77 14.66
CA ALA A 122 2.39 -8.00 16.00
C ALA A 122 1.86 -9.45 16.18
N PRO A 123 2.11 -10.08 17.34
CA PRO A 123 1.59 -11.42 17.60
C PRO A 123 0.07 -11.41 17.68
N LEU A 124 -0.58 -12.28 16.90
CA LEU A 124 -2.03 -12.44 16.92
C LEU A 124 -2.45 -13.40 18.02
N ARG A 125 -3.26 -12.91 18.96
CA ARG A 125 -3.86 -13.77 19.99
C ARG A 125 -5.04 -14.57 19.41
N PRO A 126 -5.34 -15.77 19.92
CA PRO A 126 -6.59 -16.45 19.61
C PRO A 126 -7.78 -15.70 20.21
N ARG A 127 -8.82 -15.44 19.40
CA ARG A 127 -10.09 -14.81 19.83
C ARG A 127 -9.93 -13.47 20.59
N PRO A 128 -9.19 -12.49 20.06
CA PRO A 128 -9.05 -11.19 20.71
C PRO A 128 -10.38 -10.44 20.67
N ARG A 129 -10.69 -9.68 21.72
CA ARG A 129 -11.88 -8.83 21.75
C ARG A 129 -11.63 -7.56 20.94
N LEU A 130 -12.64 -7.08 20.22
CA LEU A 130 -12.52 -5.91 19.35
C LEU A 130 -11.92 -4.66 20.06
N PRO A 131 -12.36 -4.28 21.28
CA PRO A 131 -11.76 -3.13 21.98
C PRO A 131 -10.27 -3.30 22.30
N GLU A 132 -9.85 -4.52 22.63
CA GLU A 132 -8.44 -4.82 22.93
C GLU A 132 -7.59 -4.75 21.66
N MET A 133 -8.13 -5.23 20.53
CA MET A 133 -7.47 -5.13 19.22
C MET A 133 -7.30 -3.68 18.78
N GLU A 134 -8.35 -2.87 18.94
CA GLU A 134 -8.32 -1.46 18.60
C GLU A 134 -7.27 -0.71 19.41
N GLN A 135 -7.27 -0.88 20.74
CA GLN A 135 -6.28 -0.25 21.61
C GLN A 135 -4.86 -0.68 21.26
N LEU A 136 -4.64 -1.97 21.02
CA LEU A 136 -3.33 -2.49 20.62
C LEU A 136 -2.90 -1.94 19.26
N ALA A 137 -3.79 -1.91 18.28
CA ALA A 137 -3.49 -1.39 16.95
C ALA A 137 -3.12 0.09 17.01
N LEU A 138 -3.89 0.92 17.71
CA LEU A 138 -3.59 2.34 17.89
C LEU A 138 -2.27 2.56 18.63
N ALA A 139 -2.00 1.79 19.69
CA ALA A 139 -0.75 1.88 20.44
C ALA A 139 0.45 1.52 19.56
N LEU A 140 0.35 0.45 18.78
CA LEU A 140 1.43 0.01 17.89
C LEU A 140 1.63 0.95 16.71
N LEU A 141 0.57 1.44 16.07
CA LEU A 141 0.66 2.41 14.97
C LEU A 141 1.41 3.67 15.39
N ARG A 142 1.14 4.16 16.62
CA ARG A 142 1.87 5.30 17.21
C ARG A 142 3.30 4.90 17.56
N LYS A 143 3.49 3.74 18.19
CA LYS A 143 4.81 3.25 18.61
C LYS A 143 5.74 3.09 17.42
N VAL A 144 5.33 2.43 16.34
CA VAL A 144 6.20 2.23 15.17
C VAL A 144 6.31 3.47 14.28
N GLY A 145 5.75 4.60 14.69
CA GLY A 145 5.88 5.86 13.95
C GLY A 145 5.21 5.86 12.59
N VAL A 146 4.05 5.19 12.45
CA VAL A 146 3.29 5.24 11.18
C VAL A 146 2.89 6.68 10.90
N ARG A 147 3.27 7.17 9.72
CA ARG A 147 2.95 8.52 9.22
C ARG A 147 1.94 8.50 8.08
N MET A 148 1.69 7.35 7.47
CA MET A 148 0.67 7.15 6.44
C MET A 148 0.16 5.71 6.48
N LEU A 149 -1.16 5.54 6.44
CA LEU A 149 -1.79 4.23 6.33
C LEU A 149 -2.41 4.08 4.94
N VAL A 150 -1.91 3.10 4.18
CA VAL A 150 -2.41 2.74 2.85
C VAL A 150 -3.28 1.50 2.96
N ILE A 151 -4.49 1.55 2.40
CA ILE A 151 -5.46 0.46 2.36
C ILE A 151 -5.63 0.06 0.90
N ASP A 152 -4.97 -1.02 0.51
CA ASP A 152 -5.10 -1.58 -0.83
C ASP A 152 -6.38 -2.40 -0.97
N GLU A 153 -6.89 -2.53 -2.19
CA GLU A 153 -8.15 -3.24 -2.48
C GLU A 153 -9.36 -2.70 -1.71
N LEU A 154 -9.41 -1.39 -1.43
CA LEU A 154 -10.48 -0.73 -0.66
C LEU A 154 -11.89 -0.97 -1.24
N HIS A 155 -11.99 -1.29 -2.53
CA HIS A 155 -13.24 -1.69 -3.18
C HIS A 155 -13.87 -2.96 -2.60
N ASN A 156 -13.14 -3.78 -1.85
CA ASN A 156 -13.70 -4.90 -1.08
C ASN A 156 -14.70 -4.46 -0.02
N VAL A 157 -14.72 -3.16 0.35
CA VAL A 157 -15.79 -2.61 1.20
C VAL A 157 -17.19 -2.78 0.58
N LEU A 158 -17.27 -2.92 -0.74
CA LEU A 158 -18.51 -3.10 -1.48
C LEU A 158 -19.10 -4.51 -1.37
N ALA A 159 -18.29 -5.50 -0.97
CA ALA A 159 -18.79 -6.86 -0.74
C ALA A 159 -19.70 -6.94 0.50
N GLY A 160 -19.65 -5.93 1.38
CA GLY A 160 -20.51 -5.82 2.56
C GLY A 160 -21.88 -5.20 2.25
N ASN A 161 -22.85 -5.52 3.09
CA ASN A 161 -24.12 -4.79 3.12
C ASN A 161 -23.91 -3.31 3.53
N SER A 162 -24.97 -2.50 3.41
CA SER A 162 -24.92 -1.06 3.74
C SER A 162 -24.48 -0.77 5.19
N VAL A 163 -24.87 -1.61 6.14
CA VAL A 163 -24.51 -1.47 7.56
C VAL A 163 -23.01 -1.68 7.77
N ASN A 164 -22.47 -2.80 7.28
CA ASN A 164 -21.05 -3.14 7.38
C ASN A 164 -20.17 -2.10 6.67
N ARG A 165 -20.63 -1.60 5.51
CA ARG A 165 -19.93 -0.55 4.77
C ARG A 165 -19.85 0.73 5.59
N ARG A 166 -20.97 1.19 6.15
CA ARG A 166 -21.02 2.40 6.98
C ARG A 166 -20.18 2.26 8.25
N GLU A 167 -20.24 1.09 8.90
CA GLU A 167 -19.40 0.76 10.05
C GLU A 167 -17.92 0.87 9.68
N PHE A 168 -17.51 0.33 8.53
CA PHE A 168 -16.14 0.41 8.08
C PHE A 168 -15.70 1.84 7.72
N LEU A 169 -16.55 2.63 7.04
CA LEU A 169 -16.25 4.03 6.76
C LEU A 169 -16.11 4.86 8.05
N ASN A 170 -16.92 4.56 9.07
CA ASN A 170 -16.78 5.16 10.40
C ASN A 170 -15.46 4.78 11.06
N LEU A 171 -15.04 3.52 10.95
CA LEU A 171 -13.72 3.06 11.43
C LEU A 171 -12.58 3.85 10.76
N LEU A 172 -12.61 4.01 9.43
CA LEU A 172 -11.59 4.79 8.73
C LEU A 172 -11.56 6.24 9.21
N ARG A 173 -12.72 6.85 9.37
CA ARG A 173 -12.83 8.22 9.90
C ARG A 173 -12.26 8.33 11.32
N PHE A 174 -12.56 7.36 12.17
CA PHE A 174 -12.03 7.25 13.52
C PHE A 174 -10.50 7.14 13.52
N LEU A 175 -9.92 6.21 12.77
CA LEU A 175 -8.47 6.03 12.68
C LEU A 175 -7.75 7.29 12.19
N GLY A 176 -8.29 7.95 11.15
CA GLY A 176 -7.72 9.19 10.64
C GLY A 176 -7.70 10.33 11.68
N ASN A 177 -8.75 10.45 12.48
CA ASN A 177 -8.85 11.46 13.54
C ASN A 177 -7.93 11.14 14.73
N GLU A 178 -7.89 9.88 15.17
CA GLU A 178 -7.12 9.43 16.33
C GLU A 178 -5.62 9.41 16.11
N LEU A 179 -5.20 9.04 14.89
CA LEU A 179 -3.79 8.96 14.54
C LEU A 179 -3.26 10.27 13.97
N ARG A 180 -4.15 11.13 13.42
CA ARG A 180 -3.79 12.36 12.71
C ARG A 180 -2.77 12.11 11.60
N ILE A 181 -2.96 11.01 10.87
CA ILE A 181 -2.18 10.65 9.70
C ILE A 181 -3.08 10.58 8.46
N PRO A 182 -2.55 10.82 7.26
CA PRO A 182 -3.27 10.59 6.02
C PRO A 182 -3.63 9.11 5.86
N LEU A 183 -4.88 8.87 5.47
CA LEU A 183 -5.35 7.59 4.97
C LEU A 183 -5.36 7.60 3.44
N VAL A 184 -4.75 6.59 2.84
CA VAL A 184 -4.72 6.40 1.39
C VAL A 184 -5.50 5.15 1.03
N GLY A 185 -6.65 5.31 0.39
CA GLY A 185 -7.37 4.19 -0.21
C GLY A 185 -6.83 3.88 -1.60
N VAL A 186 -6.80 2.60 -1.98
CA VAL A 186 -6.48 2.19 -3.35
C VAL A 186 -7.52 1.19 -3.82
N GLY A 187 -8.08 1.41 -5.00
CA GLY A 187 -9.17 0.55 -5.47
C GLY A 187 -9.71 0.87 -6.85
N THR A 188 -10.85 0.28 -7.16
CA THR A 188 -11.57 0.49 -8.41
C THR A 188 -12.43 1.75 -8.36
N ARG A 189 -13.00 2.13 -9.52
CA ARG A 189 -13.90 3.28 -9.62
C ARG A 189 -15.18 3.10 -8.81
N ASP A 190 -15.63 1.87 -8.63
CA ASP A 190 -16.82 1.56 -7.85
C ASP A 190 -16.64 1.92 -6.38
N ALA A 191 -15.43 1.75 -5.84
CA ALA A 191 -15.11 2.19 -4.48
C ALA A 191 -15.33 3.70 -4.30
N TYR A 192 -14.89 4.48 -5.28
CA TYR A 192 -15.06 5.94 -5.25
C TYR A 192 -16.53 6.34 -5.26
N LEU A 193 -17.35 5.70 -6.10
CA LEU A 193 -18.78 5.99 -6.19
C LEU A 193 -19.50 5.68 -4.88
N ALA A 194 -19.20 4.53 -4.27
CA ALA A 194 -19.84 4.12 -3.03
C ALA A 194 -19.47 4.97 -1.82
N ILE A 195 -18.20 5.40 -1.72
CA ILE A 195 -17.75 6.32 -0.66
C ILE A 195 -18.46 7.66 -0.79
N ARG A 196 -18.70 8.13 -2.02
CA ARG A 196 -19.36 9.43 -2.28
C ARG A 196 -20.88 9.39 -2.11
N SER A 197 -21.52 8.23 -2.24
CA SER A 197 -22.97 8.08 -2.07
C SER A 197 -23.44 7.92 -0.63
N ASP A 198 -22.51 7.69 0.32
CA ASP A 198 -22.79 7.54 1.77
C ASP A 198 -22.68 8.86 2.55
N ASP A 199 -22.49 10.00 1.86
CA ASP A 199 -22.58 11.36 2.40
C ASP A 199 -24.02 11.91 2.39
#